data_AF-A0A2T8KYG7-F1
#
_entry.id   AF-A0A2T8KYG7-F1
#
_cell.length_a   1.000
_cell.length_b   1.000
_cell.length_c   1.000
_cell.angle_alpha   90.00
_cell.angle_beta   90.00
_cell.angle_gamma   90.00
#
_symmetry.space_group_name_H-M   'P 1'
#
loop_
_entity.id
_entity.type
_entity.pdbx_description
1 polymer ?
#
loop_
_entity_poly.entity_id
_entity_poly.type
_entity_poly.pdbx_seq_one_letter_code
_entity_poly.pdbx_strand_id
1 'polypeptide(L)'
;MSTQQGFCPSSLKTHGKDLPSLLAAAQPFLRDELDKIDPELPSFLSILHSAGAGERHHKNGAFLAHLLNFHRIIQLWGGALDITRCGLFHSSYANSYVNISIFESTTTREHVQQLIGAPVERLVFLFCAVPRHKLIHEELHFQYTDAELANHLAASDMSIKTARETGTFDTSEPWRKKLCSLLPPKGIEASHFKTGETISLSRRIVALFILMTIADICDQCIDYQDKLYANENGQLEFSGDNWGALWPGTCKPGLWMNAASRLSVLYNLLSLEMKSFTCKRGTKWERLSALTEMKK
;
A
#
# COMPACT_ATOMS: atom_id res chain seq x y z
N MET A 1 34.80 1.00 -5.39
CA MET A 1 34.49 0.81 -3.95
C MET A 1 33.44 1.83 -3.57
N SER A 2 32.16 1.46 -3.65
CA SER A 2 31.05 2.32 -3.28
C SER A 2 30.16 1.53 -2.34
N THR A 3 30.05 2.00 -1.11
CA THR A 3 29.34 1.37 0.00
C THR A 3 27.84 1.32 -0.29
N GLN A 4 27.33 0.11 -0.52
CA GLN A 4 25.90 -0.19 -0.59
C GLN A 4 25.26 0.06 0.78
N GLN A 5 24.54 1.18 0.93
CA GLN A 5 23.72 1.41 2.11
C GLN A 5 22.41 0.63 1.98
N GLY A 6 22.27 -0.39 2.83
CA GLY A 6 21.08 -1.25 2.88
C GLY A 6 19.81 -0.52 3.30
N PHE A 7 18.70 -0.89 2.65
CA PHE A 7 17.36 -0.39 2.93
C PHE A 7 16.83 -0.92 4.27
N CYS A 8 16.55 0.01 5.18
CA CYS A 8 15.69 -0.21 6.33
C CYS A 8 14.91 1.06 6.58
N PRO A 9 13.57 0.99 6.68
CA PRO A 9 12.85 2.01 7.40
C PRO A 9 13.05 1.71 8.88
N SER A 10 14.15 2.20 9.47
CA SER A 10 14.27 2.32 10.93
C SER A 10 13.39 3.45 11.50
N SER A 11 12.37 3.90 10.75
CA SER A 11 11.54 5.05 11.10
C SER A 11 10.06 4.89 10.73
N LEU A 12 9.49 3.69 10.89
CA LEU A 12 8.09 3.60 11.32
C LEU A 12 8.03 3.70 12.85
N LYS A 13 8.68 4.73 13.41
CA LYS A 13 8.28 5.30 14.69
C LYS A 13 7.11 6.20 14.31
N THR A 14 5.94 5.95 14.88
CA THR A 14 4.91 6.99 14.99
C THR A 14 5.62 8.25 15.49
N HIS A 15 5.60 9.28 14.65
CA HIS A 15 6.56 10.34 14.74
C HIS A 15 6.24 11.27 15.91
N GLY A 16 7.09 11.21 16.93
CA GLY A 16 7.61 12.41 17.58
C GLY A 16 8.52 13.19 16.61
N LYS A 17 8.03 13.49 15.39
CA LYS A 17 8.60 14.55 14.56
C LYS A 17 8.03 15.84 15.14
N ASP A 18 8.91 16.75 15.48
CA ASP A 18 8.47 18.12 15.74
C ASP A 18 7.82 18.70 14.46
N LEU A 19 6.94 19.69 14.66
CA LEU A 19 6.27 20.39 13.57
C LEU A 19 7.26 20.92 12.50
N PRO A 20 8.45 21.46 12.86
CA PRO A 20 9.46 21.86 11.87
C PRO A 20 9.87 20.74 10.91
N SER A 21 10.12 19.53 11.41
CA SER A 21 10.52 18.39 10.58
C SER A 21 9.41 17.94 9.63
N LEU A 22 8.15 17.97 10.09
CA LEU A 22 6.99 17.67 9.23
C LEU A 22 6.82 18.72 8.14
N LEU A 23 6.95 20.00 8.51
CA LEU A 23 6.85 21.10 7.56
C LEU A 23 7.97 21.04 6.51
N ALA A 24 9.20 20.75 6.91
CA ALA A 24 10.33 20.60 6.00
C ALA A 24 10.10 19.49 4.96
N ALA A 25 9.50 18.35 5.37
CA ALA A 25 9.16 17.26 4.44
C ALA A 25 8.00 17.63 3.51
N ALA A 26 7.04 18.45 3.95
CA ALA A 26 5.87 18.84 3.16
C ALA A 26 6.11 20.04 2.23
N GLN A 27 7.04 20.94 2.58
CA GLN A 27 7.30 22.18 1.84
C GLN A 27 7.60 21.97 0.35
N PRO A 28 8.43 20.99 -0.07
CA PRO A 28 8.67 20.76 -1.48
C PRO A 28 7.38 20.47 -2.27
N PHE A 29 6.44 19.70 -1.70
CA PHE A 29 5.13 19.45 -2.31
C PHE A 29 4.27 20.71 -2.41
N LEU A 30 4.32 21.59 -1.40
CA LEU A 30 3.55 22.83 -1.40
C LEU A 30 4.10 23.87 -2.38
N ARG A 31 5.39 23.79 -2.71
CA ARG A 31 6.08 24.69 -3.63
C ARG A 31 6.22 24.14 -5.04
N ASP A 32 5.74 22.92 -5.28
CA ASP A 32 5.91 22.21 -6.54
C ASP A 32 7.39 22.00 -6.92
N GLU A 33 8.27 21.83 -5.91
CA GLU A 33 9.71 21.57 -6.06
C GLU A 33 9.96 20.06 -6.20
N LEU A 34 9.46 19.49 -7.29
CA LEU A 34 9.39 18.05 -7.53
C LEU A 34 10.74 17.34 -7.49
N ASP A 35 11.79 17.99 -8.02
CA ASP A 35 13.17 17.52 -8.01
C ASP A 35 13.74 17.34 -6.60
N LYS A 36 13.27 18.14 -5.64
CA LYS A 36 13.67 18.04 -4.22
C LYS A 36 12.94 16.94 -3.47
N ILE A 37 11.81 16.46 -4.00
CA ILE A 37 11.07 15.32 -3.45
C ILE A 37 11.73 14.02 -3.89
N ASP A 38 11.96 13.89 -5.19
CA ASP A 38 12.62 12.79 -5.86
C ASP A 38 13.24 13.32 -7.16
N PRO A 39 14.57 13.24 -7.36
CA PRO A 39 15.23 13.74 -8.56
C PRO A 39 14.70 13.17 -9.88
N GLU A 40 14.11 11.97 -9.86
CA GLU A 40 13.54 11.31 -11.06
C GLU A 40 12.08 11.73 -11.31
N LEU A 41 11.42 12.38 -10.34
CA LEU A 41 9.99 12.71 -10.42
C LEU A 41 9.62 13.57 -11.64
N PRO A 42 10.40 14.61 -12.03
CA PRO A 42 10.11 15.35 -13.26
C PRO A 42 10.13 14.46 -14.52
N SER A 43 11.06 13.51 -14.61
CA SER A 43 11.14 12.55 -15.72
C SER A 43 9.92 11.62 -15.74
N PHE A 44 9.55 11.07 -14.58
CA PHE A 44 8.36 10.23 -14.47
C PHE A 44 7.08 10.97 -14.83
N LEU A 45 6.95 12.23 -14.43
CA LEU A 45 5.81 13.06 -14.83
C LEU A 45 5.76 13.27 -16.34
N SER A 46 6.90 13.51 -16.99
CA SER A 46 6.92 13.61 -18.45
C SER A 46 6.42 12.33 -19.11
N ILE A 47 6.81 11.15 -18.61
CA ILE A 47 6.32 9.85 -19.12
C ILE A 47 4.80 9.75 -18.94
N LEU A 48 4.29 10.07 -17.75
CA LEU A 48 2.85 9.99 -17.45
C LEU A 48 2.03 10.99 -18.27
N HIS A 49 2.55 12.20 -18.50
CA HIS A 49 1.94 13.17 -19.40
C HIS A 49 1.87 12.66 -20.83
N SER A 50 2.98 12.13 -21.37
CA SER A 50 3.02 11.55 -22.71
C SER A 50 2.07 10.35 -22.87
N ALA A 51 1.80 9.61 -21.79
CA ALA A 51 0.81 8.55 -21.75
C ALA A 51 -0.65 9.04 -21.65
N GLY A 52 -0.88 10.35 -21.58
CA GLY A 52 -2.20 10.96 -21.45
C GLY A 52 -2.81 10.82 -20.06
N ALA A 53 -2.02 10.58 -19.01
CA ALA A 53 -2.55 10.44 -17.65
C ALA A 53 -3.26 11.71 -17.16
N GLY A 54 -2.86 12.89 -17.65
CA GLY A 54 -3.50 14.16 -17.33
C GLY A 54 -4.88 14.36 -17.99
N GLU A 55 -5.17 13.60 -19.06
CA GLU A 55 -6.38 13.76 -19.87
C GLU A 55 -7.51 12.82 -19.43
N ARG A 56 -7.20 11.82 -18.60
CA ARG A 56 -8.14 10.78 -18.18
C ARG A 56 -8.79 11.14 -16.85
N HIS A 57 -10.12 11.06 -16.80
CA HIS A 57 -10.85 11.19 -15.55
C HIS A 57 -10.64 9.97 -14.66
N HIS A 58 -10.48 10.20 -13.35
CA HIS A 58 -10.38 9.16 -12.33
C HIS A 58 -11.05 9.62 -11.04
N LYS A 59 -12.28 9.16 -10.80
CA LYS A 59 -13.10 9.32 -9.56
C LYS A 59 -13.35 10.76 -9.11
N ASN A 60 -12.32 11.46 -8.64
CA ASN A 60 -12.37 12.80 -8.06
C ASN A 60 -11.61 13.86 -8.88
N GLY A 61 -10.97 13.49 -10.00
CA GLY A 61 -10.22 14.44 -10.82
C GLY A 61 -9.49 13.80 -11.99
N ALA A 62 -8.36 14.41 -12.38
CA ALA A 62 -7.47 13.84 -13.39
C ALA A 62 -6.68 12.66 -12.81
N PHE A 63 -6.47 11.63 -13.60
CA PHE A 63 -5.74 10.42 -13.20
C PHE A 63 -4.28 10.74 -12.79
N LEU A 64 -3.63 11.69 -13.47
CA LEU A 64 -2.30 12.16 -13.07
C LEU A 64 -2.28 12.74 -11.65
N ALA A 65 -3.30 13.50 -11.27
CA ALA A 65 -3.39 14.09 -9.94
C ALA A 65 -3.49 13.01 -8.86
N HIS A 66 -4.28 11.96 -9.11
CA HIS A 66 -4.37 10.79 -8.24
C HIS A 66 -3.01 10.10 -8.06
N LEU A 67 -2.28 9.84 -9.15
CA LEU A 67 -0.95 9.23 -9.10
C LEU A 67 0.05 10.07 -8.28
N LEU A 68 0.03 11.39 -8.46
CA LEU A 68 0.86 12.32 -7.71
C LEU A 68 0.48 12.40 -6.23
N ASN A 69 -0.81 12.43 -5.92
CA ASN A 69 -1.29 12.45 -4.55
C ASN A 69 -0.95 11.16 -3.81
N PHE A 70 -1.06 10.01 -4.47
CA PHE A 70 -0.58 8.74 -3.92
C PHE A 70 0.91 8.83 -3.56
N HIS A 71 1.75 9.28 -4.51
CA HIS A 71 3.17 9.46 -4.29
C HIS A 71 3.44 10.35 -3.07
N ARG A 72 2.72 11.47 -2.98
CA ARG A 72 2.78 12.40 -1.84
C ARG A 72 2.39 11.75 -0.52
N ILE A 73 1.27 11.02 -0.46
CA ILE A 73 0.78 10.36 0.75
C ILE A 73 1.83 9.40 1.29
N ILE A 74 2.33 8.48 0.45
CA ILE A 74 3.30 7.47 0.87
C ILE A 74 4.65 8.11 1.24
N GLN A 75 5.11 9.13 0.51
CA GLN A 75 6.35 9.84 0.83
C GLN A 75 6.26 10.54 2.19
N LEU A 76 5.14 11.22 2.48
CA LEU A 76 4.91 11.90 3.76
C LEU A 76 4.73 10.92 4.93
N TRP A 77 4.24 9.71 4.67
CA TRP A 77 4.25 8.60 5.63
C TRP A 77 5.64 7.99 5.84
N GLY A 78 6.67 8.43 5.10
CA GLY A 78 8.03 7.94 5.20
C GLY A 78 8.28 6.63 4.44
N GLY A 79 7.50 6.36 3.40
CA GLY A 79 7.70 5.23 2.49
C GLY A 79 9.01 5.33 1.72
N ALA A 80 9.50 4.20 1.23
CA ALA A 80 10.69 4.16 0.38
C ALA A 80 10.36 4.62 -1.05
N LEU A 81 11.35 5.20 -1.75
CA LEU A 81 11.18 5.70 -3.12
C LEU A 81 10.64 4.63 -4.08
N ASP A 82 11.05 3.37 -3.97
CA ASP A 82 10.53 2.30 -4.84
C ASP A 82 9.01 2.12 -4.68
N ILE A 83 8.46 2.36 -3.49
CA ILE A 83 7.03 2.24 -3.20
C ILE A 83 6.28 3.48 -3.70
N THR A 84 6.83 4.68 -3.47
CA THR A 84 6.21 5.92 -3.96
C THR A 84 6.23 6.00 -5.47
N ARG A 85 7.31 5.53 -6.11
CA ARG A 85 7.43 5.37 -7.57
C ARG A 85 6.52 4.27 -8.10
N CYS A 86 6.39 3.14 -7.40
CA CYS A 86 5.37 2.13 -7.73
C CYS A 86 3.98 2.80 -7.77
N GLY A 87 3.68 3.64 -6.80
CA GLY A 87 2.48 4.48 -6.76
C GLY A 87 2.23 5.34 -8.01
N LEU A 88 3.26 5.96 -8.59
CA LEU A 88 3.12 6.74 -9.83
C LEU A 88 2.71 5.87 -11.03
N PHE A 89 3.03 4.58 -10.98
CA PHE A 89 2.89 3.66 -12.10
C PHE A 89 1.95 2.48 -11.78
N HIS A 90 1.19 2.53 -10.69
CA HIS A 90 0.48 1.35 -10.15
C HIS A 90 -0.72 0.89 -11.00
N SER A 91 -1.07 1.64 -12.05
CA SER A 91 -1.99 1.22 -13.11
C SER A 91 -1.30 1.21 -14.48
N SER A 92 -0.01 0.83 -14.53
CA SER A 92 0.75 0.67 -15.78
C SER A 92 0.16 -0.37 -16.70
N TYR A 93 -0.35 -1.43 -16.09
CA TYR A 93 -1.11 -2.48 -16.72
C TYR A 93 -2.56 -2.35 -16.23
N ALA A 94 -3.54 -2.62 -17.09
CA ALA A 94 -4.94 -2.72 -16.67
C ALA A 94 -5.04 -3.63 -15.44
N ASN A 95 -5.97 -3.35 -14.52
CA ASN A 95 -6.06 -4.05 -13.25
C ASN A 95 -7.51 -4.47 -12.93
N SER A 96 -7.68 -5.22 -11.82
CA SER A 96 -8.99 -5.77 -11.43
C SER A 96 -10.02 -4.75 -10.95
N TYR A 97 -9.61 -3.51 -10.64
CA TYR A 97 -10.53 -2.47 -10.15
C TYR A 97 -10.99 -1.52 -11.25
N VAL A 98 -10.09 -1.17 -12.18
CA VAL A 98 -10.36 -0.22 -13.26
C VAL A 98 -9.69 -0.68 -14.56
N ASN A 99 -10.41 -0.55 -15.68
CA ASN A 99 -9.85 -0.77 -17.00
C ASN A 99 -9.10 0.48 -17.52
N ILE A 100 -8.22 1.04 -16.69
CA ILE A 100 -7.33 2.16 -17.04
C ILE A 100 -5.90 1.63 -16.99
N SER A 101 -5.16 1.79 -18.09
CA SER A 101 -3.77 1.34 -18.24
C SER A 101 -2.91 2.50 -18.72
N ILE A 102 -1.83 2.87 -18.01
CA ILE A 102 -0.93 3.95 -18.44
C ILE A 102 -0.34 3.60 -19.82
N PHE A 103 0.20 2.39 -19.96
CA PHE A 103 0.80 1.93 -21.20
C PHE A 103 -0.18 1.11 -22.05
N GLU A 104 0.05 1.12 -23.37
CA GLU A 104 -0.70 0.30 -24.32
C GLU A 104 -0.43 -1.18 -24.08
N SER A 105 -1.40 -2.05 -24.40
CA SER A 105 -1.29 -3.49 -24.21
C SER A 105 -0.15 -4.18 -24.98
N THR A 106 0.39 -3.51 -25.99
CA THR A 106 1.55 -3.93 -26.80
C THR A 106 2.88 -3.61 -26.14
N THR A 107 2.89 -2.77 -25.10
CA THR A 107 4.10 -2.37 -24.38
C THR A 107 4.63 -3.55 -23.57
N THR A 108 5.90 -3.91 -23.78
CA THR A 108 6.51 -5.03 -23.07
C THR A 108 6.91 -4.65 -21.64
N ARG A 109 6.99 -5.63 -20.76
CA ARG A 109 7.46 -5.41 -19.38
C ARG A 109 8.90 -4.91 -19.37
N GLU A 110 9.74 -5.40 -20.27
CA GLU A 110 11.14 -4.98 -20.43
C GLU A 110 11.24 -3.49 -20.78
N HIS A 111 10.32 -2.98 -21.61
CA HIS A 111 10.27 -1.55 -21.92
C HIS A 111 9.90 -0.74 -20.68
N VAL A 112 8.88 -1.16 -19.93
CA VAL A 112 8.49 -0.49 -18.68
C VAL A 112 9.65 -0.51 -17.67
N GLN A 113 10.38 -1.63 -17.56
CA GLN A 113 11.56 -1.73 -16.70
C GLN A 113 12.66 -0.74 -17.07
N GLN A 114 12.86 -0.44 -18.36
CA GLN A 114 13.80 0.57 -18.82
C GLN A 114 13.38 1.98 -18.42
N LEU A 115 12.07 2.24 -18.38
CA LEU A 115 11.51 3.55 -18.04
C LEU A 115 11.53 3.84 -16.53
N ILE A 116 11.15 2.86 -15.70
CA ILE A 116 10.89 3.10 -14.27
C ILE A 116 11.81 2.32 -13.34
N GLY A 117 12.68 1.47 -13.90
CA GLY A 117 13.56 0.57 -13.18
C GLY A 117 12.91 -0.77 -12.86
N ALA A 118 13.68 -1.85 -13.00
CA ALA A 118 13.20 -3.22 -12.81
C ALA A 118 12.58 -3.50 -11.41
N PRO A 119 13.13 -3.00 -10.29
CA PRO A 119 12.52 -3.21 -8.97
C PRO A 119 11.14 -2.56 -8.84
N VAL A 120 10.96 -1.36 -9.39
CA VAL A 120 9.69 -0.62 -9.38
C VAL A 120 8.68 -1.31 -10.28
N GLU A 121 9.08 -1.68 -11.50
CA GLU A 121 8.21 -2.39 -12.44
C GLU A 121 7.72 -3.73 -11.87
N ARG A 122 8.55 -4.47 -11.14
CA ARG A 122 8.11 -5.72 -10.50
C ARG A 122 6.99 -5.48 -9.50
N LEU A 123 7.07 -4.42 -8.69
CA LEU A 123 6.01 -4.05 -7.74
C LEU A 123 4.73 -3.64 -8.47
N VAL A 124 4.87 -2.82 -9.52
CA VAL A 124 3.77 -2.38 -10.38
C VAL A 124 3.07 -3.58 -11.01
N PHE A 125 3.82 -4.51 -11.62
CA PHE A 125 3.28 -5.72 -12.21
C PHE A 125 2.46 -6.53 -11.21
N LEU A 126 3.04 -6.82 -10.04
CA LEU A 126 2.35 -7.58 -9.00
C LEU A 126 1.05 -6.86 -8.55
N PHE A 127 1.10 -5.54 -8.40
CA PHE A 127 -0.05 -4.75 -7.99
C PHE A 127 -1.18 -4.72 -9.03
N CYS A 128 -0.84 -4.72 -10.32
CA CYS A 128 -1.84 -4.80 -11.40
C CYS A 128 -2.36 -6.23 -11.60
N ALA A 129 -1.50 -7.25 -11.48
CA ALA A 129 -1.80 -8.63 -11.82
C ALA A 129 -2.67 -9.35 -10.77
N VAL A 130 -2.52 -8.99 -9.49
CA VAL A 130 -3.23 -9.65 -8.39
C VAL A 130 -4.64 -9.07 -8.21
N PRO A 131 -5.70 -9.90 -8.07
CA PRO A 131 -7.06 -9.44 -7.78
C PRO A 131 -7.15 -8.94 -6.34
N ARG A 132 -6.77 -7.69 -6.15
CA ARG A 132 -6.57 -7.06 -4.84
C ARG A 132 -7.85 -6.95 -4.02
N HIS A 133 -9.03 -6.81 -4.64
CA HIS A 133 -10.29 -6.76 -3.86
C HIS A 133 -10.51 -8.07 -3.11
N LYS A 134 -10.47 -9.20 -3.83
CA LYS A 134 -10.56 -10.52 -3.24
C LYS A 134 -9.49 -10.75 -2.17
N LEU A 135 -8.22 -10.50 -2.51
CA LEU A 135 -7.12 -10.76 -1.58
C LEU A 135 -7.17 -9.88 -0.33
N ILE A 136 -7.31 -8.56 -0.50
CA ILE A 136 -7.17 -7.61 0.61
C ILE A 136 -8.47 -7.48 1.38
N HIS A 137 -9.61 -7.44 0.69
CA HIS A 137 -10.90 -7.25 1.33
C HIS A 137 -11.50 -8.59 1.77
N GLU A 138 -11.81 -9.48 0.85
CA GLU A 138 -12.56 -10.71 1.16
C GLU A 138 -11.75 -11.70 2.01
N GLU A 139 -10.49 -11.96 1.64
CA GLU A 139 -9.66 -12.99 2.28
C GLU A 139 -8.92 -12.50 3.54
N LEU A 140 -8.83 -11.18 3.75
CA LEU A 140 -8.12 -10.59 4.89
C LEU A 140 -9.02 -9.66 5.69
N HIS A 141 -9.46 -8.53 5.13
CA HIS A 141 -10.17 -7.48 5.87
C HIS A 141 -11.49 -7.94 6.47
N PHE A 142 -12.35 -8.59 5.67
CA PHE A 142 -13.69 -9.03 6.07
C PHE A 142 -13.64 -10.27 6.97
N GLN A 143 -12.48 -10.90 7.11
CA GLN A 143 -12.25 -12.02 8.03
C GLN A 143 -12.05 -11.57 9.48
N TYR A 144 -12.11 -10.27 9.76
CA TYR A 144 -12.06 -9.70 11.09
C TYR A 144 -13.30 -8.85 11.41
N THR A 145 -13.79 -9.01 12.63
CA THR A 145 -14.72 -8.07 13.26
C THR A 145 -13.98 -6.86 13.85
N ASP A 146 -14.70 -5.77 14.14
CA ASP A 146 -14.12 -4.60 14.83
C ASP A 146 -13.57 -4.97 16.22
N ALA A 147 -14.30 -5.82 16.95
CA ALA A 147 -13.87 -6.30 18.26
C ALA A 147 -12.58 -7.11 18.16
N GLU A 148 -12.45 -8.00 17.17
CA GLU A 148 -11.20 -8.74 16.93
C GLU A 148 -10.06 -7.78 16.59
N LEU A 149 -10.24 -6.81 15.69
CA LEU A 149 -9.19 -5.86 15.32
C LEU A 149 -8.71 -5.06 16.53
N ALA A 150 -9.64 -4.49 17.31
CA ALA A 150 -9.31 -3.72 18.51
C ALA A 150 -8.57 -4.57 19.55
N ASN A 151 -9.09 -5.75 19.86
CA ASN A 151 -8.49 -6.66 20.85
C ASN A 151 -7.12 -7.16 20.40
N HIS A 152 -6.98 -7.52 19.11
CA HIS A 152 -5.71 -7.99 18.56
C HIS A 152 -4.66 -6.89 18.52
N LEU A 153 -5.04 -5.65 18.17
CA LEU A 153 -4.11 -4.53 18.21
C LEU A 153 -3.59 -4.29 19.63
N ALA A 154 -4.49 -4.19 20.61
CA ALA A 154 -4.13 -4.00 22.01
C ALA A 154 -3.25 -5.14 22.55
N ALA A 155 -3.59 -6.39 22.22
CA ALA A 155 -2.78 -7.55 22.59
C ALA A 155 -1.38 -7.47 21.94
N SER A 156 -1.31 -7.12 20.67
CA SER A 156 -0.05 -7.02 19.92
C SER A 156 0.90 -5.96 20.47
N ASP A 157 0.37 -4.83 20.95
CA ASP A 157 1.15 -3.78 21.61
C ASP A 157 1.75 -4.27 22.93
N MET A 158 0.99 -5.08 23.69
CA MET A 158 1.50 -5.74 24.89
C MET A 158 2.57 -6.77 24.54
N SER A 159 2.38 -7.57 23.50
CA SER A 159 3.38 -8.54 23.02
C SER A 159 4.73 -7.87 22.72
N ILE A 160 4.73 -6.67 22.11
CA ILE A 160 5.96 -5.90 21.83
C ILE A 160 6.65 -5.50 23.13
N LYS A 161 5.89 -4.94 24.08
CA LYS A 161 6.44 -4.45 25.36
C LYS A 161 7.10 -5.59 26.10
N THR A 162 6.39 -6.71 26.25
CA THR A 162 6.91 -7.92 26.89
C THR A 162 8.14 -8.45 26.15
N ALA A 163 8.10 -8.57 24.82
CA ALA A 163 9.22 -9.10 24.06
C ALA A 163 10.48 -8.21 24.14
N ARG A 164 10.34 -6.89 24.34
CA ARG A 164 11.49 -6.00 24.60
C ARG A 164 12.13 -6.25 25.96
N GLU A 165 11.34 -6.68 26.94
CA GLU A 165 11.79 -6.97 28.30
C GLU A 165 12.37 -8.39 28.41
N THR A 166 11.70 -9.38 27.81
CA THR A 166 12.03 -10.81 27.94
C THR A 166 12.91 -11.35 26.81
N GLY A 167 13.00 -10.63 25.69
CA GLY A 167 13.68 -11.09 24.47
C GLY A 167 12.96 -12.21 23.72
N THR A 168 11.74 -12.59 24.13
CA THR A 168 11.01 -13.73 23.56
C THR A 168 9.62 -13.31 23.04
N PHE A 169 9.21 -13.93 21.93
CA PHE A 169 7.87 -13.76 21.35
C PHE A 169 7.09 -15.06 21.47
N ASP A 170 5.92 -15.00 22.13
CA ASP A 170 4.99 -16.11 22.18
C ASP A 170 4.26 -16.25 20.84
N THR A 171 4.48 -17.36 20.14
CA THR A 171 3.82 -17.66 18.85
C THR A 171 2.43 -18.23 19.03
N SER A 172 2.03 -18.55 20.26
CA SER A 172 0.74 -19.16 20.57
C SER A 172 -0.38 -18.14 20.79
N GLU A 173 -0.05 -16.85 20.78
CA GLU A 173 -0.98 -15.73 20.98
C GLU A 173 -2.16 -15.80 20.00
N PRO A 174 -3.41 -15.61 20.45
CA PRO A 174 -4.59 -15.71 19.59
C PRO A 174 -4.54 -14.80 18.36
N TRP A 175 -4.08 -13.56 18.52
CA TRP A 175 -3.98 -12.60 17.42
C TRP A 175 -3.01 -13.07 16.32
N ARG A 176 -1.88 -13.70 16.70
CA ARG A 176 -0.91 -14.28 15.76
C ARG A 176 -1.46 -15.50 15.07
N LYS A 177 -2.14 -16.38 15.82
CA LYS A 177 -2.77 -17.59 15.25
C LYS A 177 -3.78 -17.23 14.17
N LYS A 178 -4.68 -16.27 14.44
CA LYS A 178 -5.65 -15.76 13.47
C LYS A 178 -4.95 -15.13 12.27
N LEU A 179 -3.95 -14.28 12.49
CA LEU A 179 -3.20 -13.67 11.38
C LEU A 179 -2.49 -14.71 10.52
N CYS A 180 -1.86 -15.72 11.13
CA CYS A 180 -1.13 -16.76 10.42
C CYS A 180 -2.05 -17.76 9.71
N SER A 181 -3.29 -17.96 10.17
CA SER A 181 -4.26 -18.80 9.46
C SER A 181 -4.72 -18.16 8.16
N LEU A 182 -4.84 -16.82 8.14
CA LEU A 182 -5.23 -16.07 6.95
C LEU A 182 -4.05 -15.80 6.02
N LEU A 183 -2.90 -15.40 6.58
CA LEU A 183 -1.69 -15.12 5.83
C LEU A 183 -0.50 -15.89 6.41
N PRO A 184 -0.18 -17.12 5.94
CA PRO A 184 0.90 -17.94 6.46
C PRO A 184 2.31 -17.31 6.34
N PRO A 185 3.31 -17.74 7.14
CA PRO A 185 4.67 -17.17 7.11
C PRO A 185 5.38 -17.28 5.77
N LYS A 186 5.08 -18.34 5.01
CA LYS A 186 5.59 -18.56 3.65
C LYS A 186 4.98 -17.63 2.60
N GLY A 187 3.97 -16.85 2.97
CA GLY A 187 3.13 -16.13 2.02
C GLY A 187 1.97 -16.96 1.50
N ILE A 188 1.41 -16.53 0.39
CA ILE A 188 0.22 -17.09 -0.27
C ILE A 188 0.41 -17.12 -1.78
N GLU A 189 -0.51 -17.77 -2.46
CA GLU A 189 -0.60 -17.76 -3.92
C GLU A 189 -1.89 -17.06 -4.34
N ALA A 190 -1.81 -16.24 -5.37
CA ALA A 190 -2.96 -15.61 -6.02
C ALA A 190 -2.95 -15.93 -7.51
N SER A 191 -4.12 -15.97 -8.14
CA SER A 191 -4.22 -16.14 -9.59
C SER A 191 -4.20 -14.79 -10.28
N HIS A 192 -3.38 -14.65 -11.32
CA HIS A 192 -3.37 -13.48 -12.19
C HIS A 192 -4.79 -13.20 -12.71
N PHE A 193 -5.29 -11.98 -12.57
CA PHE A 193 -6.71 -11.66 -12.80
C PHE A 193 -7.21 -12.02 -14.21
N LYS A 194 -6.36 -11.88 -15.23
CA LYS A 194 -6.66 -12.21 -16.63
C LYS A 194 -6.22 -13.61 -17.08
N THR A 195 -4.98 -14.02 -16.81
CA THR A 195 -4.41 -15.27 -17.34
C THR A 195 -4.66 -16.48 -16.45
N GLY A 196 -5.01 -16.29 -15.19
CA GLY A 196 -5.14 -17.35 -14.19
C GLY A 196 -3.80 -17.90 -13.68
N GLU A 197 -2.66 -17.42 -14.19
CA GLU A 197 -1.33 -17.86 -13.78
C GLU A 197 -1.10 -17.67 -12.28
N THR A 198 -0.47 -18.65 -11.63
CA THR A 198 -0.17 -18.59 -10.20
C THR A 198 0.94 -17.59 -9.90
N ILE A 199 0.65 -16.62 -9.04
CA ILE A 199 1.57 -15.61 -8.53
C ILE A 199 1.83 -15.88 -7.05
N SER A 200 3.09 -16.15 -6.70
CA SER A 200 3.50 -16.28 -5.30
C SER A 200 3.74 -14.90 -4.67
N LEU A 201 3.12 -14.67 -3.50
CA LEU A 201 3.18 -13.41 -2.78
C LEU A 201 3.72 -13.64 -1.37
N SER A 202 4.84 -12.99 -1.03
CA SER A 202 5.34 -12.97 0.34
C SER A 202 4.44 -12.12 1.24
N ARG A 203 4.52 -12.33 2.56
CA ARG A 203 3.82 -11.48 3.54
C ARG A 203 4.14 -9.99 3.37
N ARG A 204 5.38 -9.68 2.97
CA ARG A 204 5.84 -8.32 2.74
C ARG A 204 5.11 -7.68 1.56
N ILE A 205 4.92 -8.41 0.45
CA ILE A 205 4.17 -7.91 -0.70
C ILE A 205 2.70 -7.69 -0.34
N VAL A 206 2.07 -8.60 0.40
CA VAL A 206 0.69 -8.42 0.86
C VAL A 206 0.57 -7.21 1.79
N ALA A 207 1.51 -7.00 2.71
CA ALA A 207 1.53 -5.80 3.56
C ALA A 207 1.69 -4.51 2.74
N LEU A 208 2.50 -4.52 1.68
CA LEU A 208 2.60 -3.40 0.75
C LEU A 208 1.27 -3.15 0.03
N PHE A 209 0.57 -4.20 -0.43
CA PHE A 209 -0.73 -4.03 -1.05
C PHE A 209 -1.74 -3.41 -0.10
N ILE A 210 -1.77 -3.80 1.17
CA ILE A 210 -2.62 -3.16 2.19
C ILE A 210 -2.26 -1.67 2.31
N LEU A 211 -0.97 -1.34 2.46
CA LEU A 211 -0.52 0.05 2.57
C LEU A 211 -0.94 0.90 1.38
N MET A 212 -0.75 0.38 0.16
CA MET A 212 -1.12 1.05 -1.07
C MET A 212 -2.65 1.19 -1.18
N THR A 213 -3.42 0.17 -0.81
CA THR A 213 -4.90 0.25 -0.77
C THR A 213 -5.38 1.33 0.21
N ILE A 214 -4.74 1.48 1.38
CA ILE A 214 -5.08 2.55 2.33
C ILE A 214 -4.82 3.93 1.68
N ALA A 215 -3.68 4.11 1.01
CA ALA A 215 -3.37 5.36 0.33
C ALA A 215 -4.34 5.67 -0.81
N ASP A 216 -4.71 4.68 -1.63
CA ASP A 216 -5.74 4.81 -2.67
C ASP A 216 -7.07 5.28 -2.07
N ILE A 217 -7.53 4.62 -0.99
CA ILE A 217 -8.77 4.99 -0.30
C ILE A 217 -8.69 6.44 0.21
N CYS A 218 -7.58 6.83 0.85
CA CYS A 218 -7.38 8.17 1.38
C CYS A 218 -7.38 9.27 0.32
N ASP A 219 -6.87 8.99 -0.88
CA ASP A 219 -6.85 9.98 -1.96
C ASP A 219 -8.20 10.06 -2.69
N GLN A 220 -8.82 8.92 -2.99
CA GLN A 220 -9.86 8.87 -4.01
C GLN A 220 -11.30 8.81 -3.45
N CYS A 221 -11.48 8.48 -2.17
CA CYS A 221 -12.80 8.31 -1.57
C CYS A 221 -13.26 9.58 -0.85
N ILE A 222 -14.54 9.94 -1.07
CA ILE A 222 -15.29 10.97 -0.36
C ILE A 222 -16.65 10.37 0.04
N ASP A 223 -17.50 11.10 0.76
CA ASP A 223 -18.79 10.58 1.25
C ASP A 223 -19.76 10.14 0.14
N TYR A 224 -19.57 10.64 -1.08
CA TYR A 224 -20.33 10.19 -2.24
C TYR A 224 -20.24 8.68 -2.49
N GLN A 225 -19.03 8.10 -2.37
CA GLN A 225 -18.79 6.69 -2.62
C GLN A 225 -19.53 5.80 -1.63
N ASP A 226 -19.78 6.27 -0.41
CA ASP A 226 -20.54 5.48 0.55
C ASP A 226 -21.98 5.29 0.09
N LYS A 227 -22.59 6.34 -0.47
CA LYS A 227 -23.95 6.28 -1.03
C LYS A 227 -23.98 5.47 -2.32
N LEU A 228 -22.97 5.64 -3.18
CA LEU A 228 -22.88 4.92 -4.45
C LEU A 228 -22.80 3.41 -4.23
N TYR A 229 -21.99 3.00 -3.25
CA TYR A 229 -21.60 1.60 -3.06
C TYR A 229 -22.30 0.90 -1.88
N ALA A 230 -23.38 1.47 -1.33
CA ALA A 230 -24.08 0.94 -0.15
C ALA A 230 -23.12 0.61 1.00
N ASN A 231 -22.31 1.59 1.38
CA ASN A 231 -21.30 1.46 2.44
C ASN A 231 -21.82 1.93 3.81
N GLU A 232 -23.09 1.69 4.15
CA GLU A 232 -23.66 2.14 5.43
C GLU A 232 -23.01 1.44 6.64
N ASN A 233 -22.37 0.28 6.41
CA ASN A 233 -21.65 -0.49 7.43
C ASN A 233 -20.15 -0.13 7.55
N GLY A 234 -19.64 0.74 6.68
CA GLY A 234 -18.23 1.16 6.66
C GLY A 234 -17.21 0.12 6.22
N GLN A 235 -17.63 -1.04 5.71
CA GLN A 235 -16.74 -2.11 5.27
C GLN A 235 -16.13 -1.86 3.87
N LEU A 236 -16.80 -1.06 3.05
CA LEU A 236 -16.45 -0.75 1.67
C LEU A 236 -16.43 -2.01 0.79
N GLU A 237 -17.55 -2.74 0.81
CA GLU A 237 -17.76 -4.01 0.08
C GLU A 237 -18.08 -3.82 -1.40
N PHE A 238 -18.39 -2.60 -1.85
CA PHE A 238 -18.85 -2.32 -3.22
C PHE A 238 -20.10 -3.12 -3.60
N SER A 239 -21.02 -3.31 -2.66
CA SER A 239 -22.23 -4.12 -2.82
C SER A 239 -23.38 -3.36 -3.51
N GLY A 240 -23.34 -2.04 -3.53
CA GLY A 240 -24.33 -1.17 -4.16
C GLY A 240 -23.89 -0.55 -5.49
N ASP A 241 -24.87 -0.07 -6.26
CA ASP A 241 -24.70 0.61 -7.55
C ASP A 241 -25.60 1.86 -7.69
N ASN A 242 -25.87 2.56 -6.57
CA ASN A 242 -26.84 3.64 -6.51
C ASN A 242 -26.50 4.81 -7.44
N TRP A 243 -27.00 4.75 -8.67
CA TRP A 243 -26.84 5.75 -9.73
C TRP A 243 -27.48 7.11 -9.38
N GLY A 244 -28.33 7.17 -8.36
CA GLY A 244 -28.90 8.40 -7.82
C GLY A 244 -27.99 9.13 -6.84
N ALA A 245 -26.86 8.53 -6.44
CA ALA A 245 -25.84 9.26 -5.70
C ALA A 245 -25.32 10.42 -6.59
N LEU A 246 -25.17 11.61 -6.02
CA LEU A 246 -24.68 12.80 -6.74
C LEU A 246 -23.21 13.08 -6.39
N TRP A 247 -22.35 13.14 -7.39
CA TRP A 247 -20.96 13.59 -7.25
C TRP A 247 -20.87 15.12 -7.10
N PRO A 248 -19.99 15.67 -6.25
CA PRO A 248 -19.04 14.99 -5.36
C PRO A 248 -19.63 14.63 -3.98
N GLY A 249 -20.94 14.63 -3.80
CA GLY A 249 -21.59 14.41 -2.50
C GLY A 249 -21.52 15.67 -1.64
N THR A 250 -21.21 15.52 -0.35
CA THR A 250 -21.03 16.67 0.57
C THR A 250 -19.56 17.02 0.78
N CYS A 251 -18.65 16.28 0.15
CA CYS A 251 -17.19 16.36 0.35
C CYS A 251 -16.78 16.18 1.82
N LYS A 252 -17.59 15.48 2.61
CA LYS A 252 -17.28 15.19 4.02
C LYS A 252 -16.52 13.86 4.12
N PRO A 253 -15.80 13.65 5.24
CA PRO A 253 -15.31 12.32 5.58
C PRO A 253 -16.46 11.31 5.61
N GLY A 254 -16.25 10.17 4.94
CA GLY A 254 -17.21 9.09 4.84
C GLY A 254 -16.83 7.87 5.67
N LEU A 255 -17.70 6.86 5.67
CA LEU A 255 -17.45 5.57 6.31
C LEU A 255 -16.36 4.75 5.61
N TRP A 256 -15.93 5.11 4.39
CA TRP A 256 -14.69 4.60 3.80
C TRP A 256 -13.46 4.76 4.72
N MET A 257 -13.45 5.76 5.62
CA MET A 257 -12.39 5.94 6.62
C MET A 257 -12.36 4.80 7.63
N ASN A 258 -13.50 4.16 7.90
CA ASN A 258 -13.59 2.99 8.76
C ASN A 258 -12.79 1.83 8.12
N ALA A 259 -13.05 1.52 6.84
CA ALA A 259 -12.26 0.54 6.08
C ALA A 259 -10.76 0.86 6.07
N ALA A 260 -10.37 2.12 5.81
CA ALA A 260 -8.96 2.54 5.85
C ALA A 260 -8.33 2.32 7.24
N SER A 261 -9.07 2.62 8.32
CA SER A 261 -8.62 2.43 9.70
C SER A 261 -8.44 0.95 10.03
N ARG A 262 -9.41 0.10 9.64
CA ARG A 262 -9.36 -1.36 9.84
C ARG A 262 -8.20 -2.01 9.08
N LEU A 263 -7.99 -1.63 7.82
CA LEU A 263 -6.82 -2.03 7.03
C LEU A 263 -5.50 -1.58 7.69
N SER A 264 -5.47 -0.39 8.27
CA SER A 264 -4.30 0.11 9.00
C SER A 264 -3.97 -0.75 10.23
N VAL A 265 -4.99 -1.24 10.95
CA VAL A 265 -4.78 -2.21 12.05
C VAL A 265 -4.15 -3.50 11.53
N LEU A 266 -4.68 -4.07 10.44
CA LEU A 266 -4.12 -5.28 9.82
C LEU A 266 -2.67 -5.08 9.35
N TYR A 267 -2.38 -3.95 8.73
CA TYR A 267 -1.02 -3.58 8.35
C TYR A 267 -0.08 -3.55 9.58
N ASN A 268 -0.53 -2.98 10.70
CA ASN A 268 0.26 -2.94 11.94
C ASN A 268 0.52 -4.34 12.52
N LEU A 269 -0.51 -5.20 12.57
CA LEU A 269 -0.37 -6.58 13.01
C LEU A 269 0.65 -7.35 12.15
N LEU A 270 0.57 -7.20 10.82
CA LEU A 270 1.52 -7.80 9.88
C LEU A 270 2.94 -7.27 10.05
N SER A 271 3.09 -5.95 10.16
CA SER A 271 4.38 -5.30 10.36
C SER A 271 5.07 -5.80 11.63
N LEU A 272 4.31 -5.94 12.71
CA LEU A 272 4.82 -6.49 13.96
C LEU A 272 5.23 -7.97 13.83
N GLU A 273 4.36 -8.79 13.24
CA GLU A 273 4.61 -10.22 13.06
C GLU A 273 5.94 -10.43 12.30
N MET A 274 6.16 -9.67 11.23
CA MET A 274 7.41 -9.73 10.44
C MET A 274 8.65 -9.30 11.24
N LYS A 275 8.54 -8.28 12.11
CA LYS A 275 9.64 -7.88 13.02
C LYS A 275 9.98 -8.98 14.04
N SER A 276 8.98 -9.77 14.44
CA SER A 276 9.18 -10.87 15.39
C SER A 276 10.01 -12.01 14.76
N PHE A 277 9.78 -12.34 13.49
CA PHE A 277 10.54 -13.37 12.77
C PHE A 277 12.01 -13.00 12.49
N THR A 278 12.28 -11.71 12.22
CA THR A 278 13.64 -11.23 11.99
C THR A 278 14.49 -11.28 13.26
N CYS A 279 13.90 -11.05 14.43
CA CYS A 279 14.57 -11.24 15.73
C CYS A 279 14.98 -12.70 15.96
N LYS A 280 14.12 -13.67 15.63
CA LYS A 280 14.38 -15.11 15.86
C LYS A 280 15.50 -15.69 14.99
N ARG A 281 15.85 -15.08 13.85
CA ARG A 281 16.91 -15.57 12.95
C ARG A 281 18.33 -15.16 13.35
N GLY A 282 18.52 -14.56 14.54
CA GLY A 282 19.85 -14.18 15.04
C GLY A 282 20.46 -12.95 14.35
N THR A 283 19.77 -12.36 13.39
CA THR A 283 20.08 -11.02 12.89
C THR A 283 19.73 -10.00 13.97
N LYS A 284 20.74 -9.27 14.45
CA LYS A 284 20.57 -7.95 15.09
C LYS A 284 19.59 -7.11 14.24
N TRP A 285 19.02 -6.05 14.79
CA TRP A 285 18.04 -5.11 14.18
C TRP A 285 18.44 -4.43 12.84
N GLU A 286 19.34 -5.02 12.06
CA GLU A 286 19.92 -4.53 10.83
C GLU A 286 19.11 -4.98 9.59
N ARG A 287 18.39 -3.99 9.05
CA ARG A 287 18.29 -3.67 7.62
C ARG A 287 18.28 -4.83 6.61
N LEU A 288 17.19 -5.60 6.55
CA LEU A 288 16.93 -6.48 5.42
C LEU A 288 16.11 -5.75 4.34
N SER A 289 16.81 -5.32 3.28
CA SER A 289 16.24 -4.67 2.10
C SER A 289 15.25 -5.58 1.36
N ALA A 290 14.20 -4.99 0.78
CA ALA A 290 13.26 -5.70 -0.10
C ALA A 290 13.97 -6.33 -1.32
N LEU A 291 15.14 -5.81 -1.69
CA LEU A 291 15.93 -6.23 -2.85
C LEU A 291 16.44 -7.67 -2.76
N THR A 292 16.53 -8.26 -1.56
CA THR A 292 17.03 -9.63 -1.40
C THR A 292 16.03 -10.69 -1.86
N GLU A 293 14.73 -10.40 -1.82
CA GLU A 293 13.65 -11.33 -2.25
C GLU A 293 13.21 -11.11 -3.70
N MET A 294 13.67 -10.03 -4.36
CA MET A 294 13.27 -9.64 -5.72
C MET A 294 14.11 -10.29 -6.84
N LYS A 295 15.03 -11.20 -6.50
CA LYS A 295 15.92 -11.90 -7.47
C LYS A 295 15.37 -13.25 -7.98
N LYS A 296 14.07 -13.53 -7.79
CA LYS A 296 13.41 -14.69 -8.40
C LYS A 296 12.14 -14.29 -9.17
#